data_AF-A0A525VTQ6-F1
#
_entry.id   AF-A0A525VTQ6-F1
#
_cell.length_a   1.000
_cell.length_b   1.000
_cell.length_c   1.000
_cell.angle_alpha   90.00
_cell.angle_beta   90.00
_cell.angle_gamma   90.00
#
_symmetry.space_group_name_H-M   'P 1'
#
loop_
_entity.id
_entity.type
_entity.pdbx_description
1 polymer ?
#
loop_
_entity_poly.entity_id
_entity_poly.type
_entity_poly.pdbx_seq_one_letter_code
_entity_poly.pdbx_strand_id
1 'polypeptide(L)' 'MGCACCGGLMVLEEFEDFVLESSGDEFFGRRCVNCGEIVDPLIAAHRRLTSQPATTHSALTIV' A
#
# COMPACT_ATOMS: atom_id res chain seq x y z
N MET A 1 3.30 -13.22 1.35
CA MET A 1 2.43 -12.47 0.42
C MET A 1 3.27 -12.00 -0.75
N GLY A 2 2.79 -12.20 -1.99
CA GLY A 2 3.46 -11.69 -3.19
C GLY A 2 3.06 -10.25 -3.48
N CYS A 3 3.85 -9.57 -4.31
CA CYS A 3 3.53 -8.25 -4.83
C CYS A 3 2.21 -8.30 -5.63
N ALA A 4 1.29 -7.38 -5.38
CA ALA A 4 0.03 -7.31 -6.11
C ALA A 4 0.20 -6.86 -7.58
N CYS A 5 1.29 -6.15 -7.88
CA CYS A 5 1.60 -5.65 -9.22
C CYS A 5 2.22 -6.75 -10.11
N CYS A 6 3.24 -7.47 -9.62
CA CYS A 6 4.01 -8.41 -10.44
C CYS A 6 4.09 -9.85 -9.89
N GLY A 7 3.50 -10.15 -8.74
CA GLY A 7 3.61 -11.45 -8.07
C GLY A 7 4.98 -11.71 -7.40
N GLY A 8 5.94 -10.80 -7.53
CA GLY A 8 7.29 -10.92 -6.99
C GLY A 8 7.38 -10.95 -5.46
N LEU A 9 8.58 -11.26 -4.95
CA LEU A 9 8.86 -11.31 -3.51
C LEU A 9 8.78 -9.90 -2.90
N MET A 10 8.09 -9.81 -1.77
CA MET A 10 8.00 -8.60 -0.95
C MET A 10 8.87 -8.78 0.30
N VAL A 11 9.76 -7.83 0.57
CA VAL A 11 10.59 -7.80 1.78
C VAL A 11 10.19 -6.62 2.65
N LEU A 12 10.36 -6.75 3.97
CA LEU A 12 10.14 -5.65 4.90
C LEU A 12 11.41 -4.78 4.92
N GLU A 13 11.26 -3.48 4.71
CA GLU A 13 12.32 -2.48 4.71
C GLU A 13 11.89 -1.30 5.58
N GLU A 14 12.87 -0.63 6.17
CA GLU A 14 12.70 0.63 6.90
C GLU A 14 12.86 1.79 5.92
N PHE A 15 11.94 2.75 5.97
CA PHE A 15 11.90 3.92 5.13
C PHE A 15 11.98 5.17 6.00
N GLU A 16 12.89 6.06 5.66
CA GLU A 16 13.05 7.36 6.30
C GLU A 16 12.41 8.44 5.42
N ASP A 17 11.49 9.22 5.97
CA ASP A 17 10.97 10.41 5.30
C ASP A 17 11.89 11.61 5.58
N PHE A 18 12.74 11.96 4.61
CA PHE A 18 13.71 13.06 4.71
C PHE A 18 13.10 14.45 4.49
N VAL A 19 11.87 14.70 4.97
CA VAL A 19 11.26 16.04 4.85
C VAL A 19 11.94 16.99 5.85
N LEU A 20 12.55 18.03 5.29
CA LEU A 20 13.58 18.91 5.87
C LEU A 20 13.29 19.56 7.25
N GLU A 21 12.07 19.53 7.77
CA GLU A 21 11.68 20.33 8.95
C GLU A 21 10.81 19.62 10.00
N SER A 22 10.60 18.32 9.89
CA SER A 22 9.91 17.51 10.90
C SER A 22 10.83 16.36 11.27
N SER A 23 10.99 16.05 12.56
CA SER A 23 11.65 14.84 13.02
C SER A 23 11.26 13.66 12.12
N GLY A 24 12.24 13.08 11.42
CA GLY A 24 12.01 12.09 10.38
C GLY A 24 11.12 10.96 10.89
N ASP A 25 9.94 10.83 10.30
CA ASP A 25 9.04 9.74 10.62
C ASP A 25 9.55 8.49 9.88
N GLU A 26 10.27 7.64 10.59
CA GLU A 26 10.66 6.31 10.14
C GLU A 26 9.41 5.41 10.08
N PHE A 27 9.23 4.71 8.97
CA PHE A 27 8.16 3.72 8.84
C PHE A 27 8.64 2.42 8.19
N PHE A 28 8.00 1.31 8.56
CA PHE A 28 8.27 0.01 7.95
C PHE A 28 7.33 -0.21 6.76
N GLY A 29 7.91 -0.34 5.56
CA GLY A 29 7.19 -0.63 4.33
C GLY A 29 7.57 -2.02 3.79
N ARG A 30 6.74 -2.57 2.92
CA ARG A 30 7.09 -3.78 2.15
C ARG A 30 7.45 -3.40 0.73
N ARG A 31 8.69 -3.66 0.31
CA ARG A 31 9.14 -3.40 -1.05
C ARG A 31 9.19 -4.67 -1.88
N CYS A 32 8.74 -4.58 -3.13
CA CYS A 32 8.97 -5.63 -4.11
C CYS A 32 10.38 -5.57 -4.67
N VAL A 33 11.14 -6.66 -4.55
CA VAL A 33 12.50 -6.74 -5.11
C VAL A 33 12.53 -6.79 -6.64
N ASN A 34 11.40 -7.13 -7.27
CA ASN A 34 11.31 -7.27 -8.74
C ASN A 34 10.86 -5.98 -9.43
N CYS A 35 9.80 -5.32 -8.95
CA CYS A 35 9.21 -4.15 -9.62
C CYS A 35 9.30 -2.85 -8.83
N GLY A 36 9.77 -2.89 -7.57
CA GLY A 36 9.89 -1.70 -6.73
C GLY A 36 8.60 -1.19 -6.09
N GLU A 37 7.47 -1.89 -6.24
CA GLU A 37 6.20 -1.54 -5.56
C GLU A 37 6.40 -1.51 -4.03
N ILE A 38 5.89 -0.46 -3.37
CA ILE A 38 6.01 -0.27 -1.91
C ILE A 38 4.62 -0.27 -1.28
N VAL A 39 4.42 -1.13 -0.29
CA VAL A 39 3.17 -1.24 0.45
C VAL A 39 3.41 -0.98 1.92
N ASP A 40 2.85 0.09 2.44
CA ASP A 40 2.73 0.31 3.88
C ASP A 40 1.75 -0.72 4.49
N PRO A 41 2.18 -1.57 5.44
CA PRO A 41 1.33 -2.59 6.05
C PRO A 41 0.15 -2.05 6.84
N LEU A 42 0.30 -0.88 7.48
CA LEU A 42 -0.71 -0.22 8.29
C LEU A 42 -1.80 0.38 7.41
N ILE A 43 -1.43 1.11 6.36
CA ILE A 43 -2.38 1.60 5.35
C ILE A 43 -3.08 0.42 4.67
N ALA A 44 -2.35 -0.64 4.34
CA ALA A 44 -2.95 -1.84 3.77
C ALA A 44 -3.92 -2.52 4.74
N ALA A 45 -3.62 -2.58 6.04
CA ALA A 45 -4.52 -3.11 7.06
C ALA A 45 -5.78 -2.25 7.20
N HIS A 46 -5.61 -0.92 7.29
CA HIS A 46 -6.72 0.01 7.35
C HIS A 46 -7.63 -0.14 6.13
N ARG A 47 -7.06 -0.18 4.91
CA ARG A 47 -7.84 -0.43 3.69
C ARG A 47 -8.60 -1.74 3.76
N ARG A 48 -8.02 -2.85 4.23
CA ARG A 48 -8.74 -4.13 4.37
C ARG A 48 -9.92 -4.05 5.35
N LEU A 49 -9.79 -3.26 6.41
CA LEU A 49 -10.86 -3.04 7.38
C LEU A 49 -11.97 -2.14 6.81
N THR A 50 -11.62 -1.10 6.05
CA THR A 50 -12.58 -0.13 5.52
C THR A 50 -13.21 -0.53 4.19
N SER A 51 -12.59 -1.44 3.43
CA SER A 51 -13.11 -1.98 2.17
C SER A 51 -14.04 -3.19 2.34
N GLN A 52 -14.57 -3.42 3.55
CA GLN A 52 -15.82 -4.18 3.66
C GLN A 52 -16.90 -3.49 2.80
N PRO A 53 -17.62 -4.22 1.94
CA PRO A 53 -18.47 -3.60 0.95
C PRO A 53 -19.66 -2.93 1.66
N ALA A 54 -19.67 -1.60 1.64
CA ALA A 54 -20.94 -0.93 1.42
C ALA A 54 -21.41 -1.41 0.04
N THR A 55 -22.41 -2.27 0.01
CA THR A 55 -23.16 -2.59 -1.21
C THR A 55 -23.67 -1.28 -1.81
N THR A 56 -22.98 -0.76 -2.81
CA THR A 56 -23.47 0.34 -3.64
C THR A 56 -23.62 -0.15 -5.07
N HIS A 57 -24.87 -0.48 -5.36
CA HIS A 57 -25.56 -0.45 -6.65
C HIS A 57 -24.71 -0.17 -7.91
N SER A 58 -24.74 -1.14 -8.82
CA SER A 58 -24.52 -0.97 -10.25
C SER A 58 -25.32 0.21 -10.83
N ALA A 59 -24.63 1.19 -11.43
CA ALA A 59 -25.07 2.09 -12.50
C ALA A 59 -23.89 3.07 -12.80
N LEU A 60 -23.48 3.46 -14.00
CA LEU A 60 -24.11 3.52 -15.33
C LEU A 60 -23.00 3.49 -16.40
N THR A 61 -23.27 2.79 -17.52
CA THR A 61 -22.69 3.05 -18.84
C THR A 61 -23.00 4.49 -19.26
N ILE A 62 -22.02 5.23 -19.77
CA ILE A 62 -22.27 6.42 -20.58
C ILE A 62 -21.73 6.16 -21.99
N VAL A 63 -22.62 6.49 -22.93
CA VAL A 63 -22.69 6.32 -24.39
C VAL A 63 -21.37 6.52 -25.14
#